data_AF-A0ABD0KEX4-F1
#
_entry.id   AF-A0ABD0KEX4-F1
#
_cell.length_a   1.000
_cell.length_b   1.000
_cell.length_c   1.000
_cell.angle_alpha   90.00
_cell.angle_beta   90.00
_cell.angle_gamma   90.00
#
_symmetry.space_group_name_H-M   'P 1'
#
loop_
_entity.id
_entity.type
_entity.pdbx_description
1 polymer ?
#
loop_
_entity_poly.entity_id
_entity_poly.type
_entity_poly.pdbx_seq_one_letter_code
_entity_poly.pdbx_strand_id
1 'polypeptide(L)'
;MPDWIGVSALFADNSRGGITQCDFMLNETLNGLRLSAGAYRLLTLPNAGGNSTLSEALSFELLQRCFRAKLLKTEMEVSYFPLGGSMTDYVCSMGGHSIAVSVTRAMKFKGDYSEDDAECLLNKKLKGVVQSSQNALDKWSKQILHVWATSATAANAINAAYHNRVPATLKANTVVLVTTAAVSHFIFTNG
;
A
#
# COMPACT_ATOMS: atom_id res chain seq x y z
N MET A 1 15.96 2.92 13.96
CA MET A 1 14.97 3.97 13.64
C MET A 1 14.74 3.95 12.14
N PRO A 2 13.50 3.96 11.64
CA PRO A 2 13.27 4.09 10.21
C PRO A 2 13.86 5.41 9.70
N ASP A 3 14.49 5.38 8.54
CA ASP A 3 14.96 6.58 7.86
C ASP A 3 13.77 7.33 7.25
N TRP A 4 12.97 7.98 8.10
CA TRP A 4 11.80 8.76 7.68
C TRP A 4 12.15 9.92 6.74
N ILE A 5 13.40 10.37 6.75
CA ILE A 5 13.93 11.38 5.83
C ILE A 5 14.05 10.76 4.43
N GLY A 6 14.66 9.58 4.32
CA GLY A 6 14.72 8.80 3.08
C GLY A 6 13.33 8.45 2.54
N VAL A 7 12.39 8.07 3.40
CA VAL A 7 10.99 7.80 2.99
C VAL A 7 10.30 9.05 2.46
N SER A 8 10.46 10.19 3.15
CA SER A 8 9.86 11.45 2.72
C SER A 8 10.45 11.94 1.39
N ALA A 9 11.76 11.77 1.20
CA ALA A 9 12.43 12.07 -0.07
C ALA A 9 11.91 11.17 -1.20
N LEU A 10 11.75 9.87 -0.93
CA LEU A 10 11.15 8.92 -1.86
C LEU A 10 9.70 9.24 -2.18
N PHE A 11 8.94 9.92 -1.32
CA PHE A 11 7.59 10.38 -1.66
C PHE A 11 7.58 11.70 -2.43
N ALA A 12 8.50 12.62 -2.14
CA ALA A 12 8.58 13.91 -2.82
C ALA A 12 9.06 13.82 -4.29
N ASP A 13 9.93 12.86 -4.63
CA ASP A 13 10.50 12.77 -5.99
C ASP A 13 9.59 12.00 -6.97
N ASN A 14 8.72 12.69 -7.71
CA ASN A 14 7.77 12.05 -8.64
C ASN A 14 8.40 11.25 -9.80
N SER A 15 9.70 11.34 -10.02
CA SER A 15 10.42 10.59 -11.06
C SER A 15 10.99 9.25 -10.58
N ARG A 16 11.10 9.06 -9.25
CA ARG A 16 11.74 7.88 -8.66
C ARG A 16 10.74 6.98 -7.96
N GLY A 17 10.77 5.71 -8.33
CA GLY A 17 10.28 4.61 -7.50
C GLY A 17 11.31 4.16 -6.48
N GLY A 18 10.96 3.18 -5.65
CA GLY A 18 11.85 2.67 -4.62
C GLY A 18 11.14 1.66 -3.72
N ILE A 19 11.89 1.06 -2.81
CA ILE A 19 11.34 0.25 -1.73
C ILE A 19 11.80 0.84 -0.40
N THR A 20 10.92 0.81 0.58
CA THR A 20 11.24 1.20 1.95
C THR A 20 10.48 0.33 2.93
N GLN A 21 11.00 0.21 4.15
CA GLN A 21 10.42 -0.62 5.20
C GLN A 21 10.23 0.17 6.49
N CYS A 22 9.12 -0.08 7.17
CA CYS A 22 8.88 0.35 8.55
C CYS A 22 8.16 -0.71 9.37
N ASP A 23 8.13 -0.52 10.68
CA ASP A 23 7.40 -1.37 11.61
C ASP A 23 6.13 -0.68 12.06
N PHE A 24 5.06 -1.46 12.20
CA PHE A 24 3.80 -1.03 12.74
C PHE A 24 3.53 -1.73 14.05
N MET A 25 3.52 -0.94 15.12
CA MET A 25 3.16 -1.38 16.47
C MET A 25 1.97 -0.58 16.95
N LEU A 26 0.91 -1.30 17.30
CA LEU A 26 -0.24 -0.74 18.00
C LEU A 26 -0.02 -0.89 19.49
N ASN A 27 -0.02 0.24 20.19
CA ASN A 27 0.01 0.29 21.65
C ASN A 27 -1.39 0.15 22.27
N GLU A 28 -2.44 0.05 21.44
CA GLU A 28 -3.83 -0.07 21.85
C GLU A 28 -4.56 -1.16 21.08
N THR A 29 -5.69 -1.65 21.63
CA THR A 29 -6.56 -2.59 20.93
C THR A 29 -7.25 -1.93 19.73
N LEU A 30 -7.65 -2.74 18.74
CA LEU A 30 -8.35 -2.24 17.55
C LEU A 30 -9.59 -1.40 17.89
N ASN A 31 -10.37 -1.78 18.91
CA ASN A 31 -11.56 -1.06 19.35
C ASN A 31 -11.25 0.29 20.03
N GLY A 32 -10.04 0.46 20.56
CA GLY A 32 -9.57 1.74 21.12
C GLY A 32 -9.01 2.68 20.06
N LEU A 33 -8.72 2.18 18.86
CA LEU A 33 -8.07 2.96 17.83
C LEU A 33 -8.97 4.09 17.33
N ARG A 34 -8.60 5.32 17.67
CA ARG A 34 -9.24 6.51 17.12
C ARG A 34 -8.73 6.79 15.71
N LEU A 35 -9.43 6.25 14.71
CA LEU A 35 -9.15 6.47 13.30
C LEU A 35 -9.34 7.94 12.89
N SER A 36 -8.52 8.39 11.96
CA SER A 36 -8.75 9.65 11.24
C SER A 36 -10.05 9.58 10.43
N ALA A 37 -10.62 10.73 10.10
CA ALA A 37 -11.85 10.80 9.31
C ALA A 37 -11.71 10.10 7.94
N GLY A 38 -10.52 10.16 7.32
CA GLY A 38 -10.26 9.46 6.06
C GLY A 38 -10.16 7.93 6.23
N ALA A 39 -9.49 7.44 7.28
CA ALA A 39 -9.42 6.01 7.56
C ALA A 39 -10.80 5.44 7.92
N TYR A 40 -11.59 6.18 8.71
CA TYR A 40 -12.98 5.81 9.01
C TYR A 40 -13.84 5.75 7.74
N ARG A 41 -13.69 6.74 6.84
CA ARG A 41 -14.41 6.76 5.57
C ARG A 41 -14.07 5.54 4.71
N LEU A 42 -12.79 5.16 4.60
CA LEU A 42 -12.38 3.92 3.92
C LEU A 42 -12.99 2.68 4.58
N LEU A 43 -13.07 2.65 5.90
CA LEU A 43 -13.66 1.54 6.65
C LEU A 43 -15.18 1.39 6.42
N THR A 44 -15.90 2.50 6.25
CA THR A 44 -17.37 2.51 6.21
C THR A 44 -17.99 2.54 4.82
N LEU A 45 -17.25 2.98 3.79
CA LEU A 45 -17.79 3.05 2.45
C LEU A 45 -17.68 1.70 1.74
N PRO A 46 -18.63 1.37 0.83
CA PRO A 46 -18.50 0.19 -0.01
C PRO A 46 -17.22 0.24 -0.84
N ASN A 47 -16.44 -0.84 -0.82
CA ASN A 47 -15.36 -1.08 -1.78
C ASN A 47 -15.92 -1.76 -3.05
N ALA A 48 -15.11 -1.86 -4.11
CA ALA A 48 -15.49 -2.55 -5.34
C ALA A 48 -15.62 -4.09 -5.17
N GLY A 49 -15.59 -4.56 -3.92
CA GLY A 49 -15.63 -5.96 -3.51
C GLY A 49 -14.37 -6.38 -2.74
N GLY A 50 -14.52 -7.17 -1.68
CA GLY A 50 -13.42 -7.83 -0.95
C GLY A 50 -13.36 -7.51 0.54
N ASN A 51 -12.61 -8.31 1.30
CA ASN A 51 -12.50 -8.21 2.76
C ASN A 51 -11.21 -7.46 3.20
N SER A 52 -10.78 -6.47 2.42
CA SER A 52 -9.51 -5.73 2.63
C SER A 52 -9.67 -4.36 3.27
N THR A 53 -10.91 -3.93 3.55
CA THR A 53 -11.28 -2.58 4.01
C THR A 53 -10.50 -2.13 5.25
N LEU A 54 -10.28 -3.04 6.20
CA LEU A 54 -9.50 -2.73 7.41
C LEU A 54 -8.02 -2.48 7.10
N SER A 55 -7.42 -3.29 6.23
CA SER A 55 -6.01 -3.13 5.84
C SER A 55 -5.78 -1.84 5.03
N GLU A 56 -6.78 -1.41 4.27
CA GLU A 56 -6.78 -0.14 3.53
C GLU A 56 -6.94 1.05 4.47
N ALA A 57 -7.90 0.99 5.40
CA ALA A 57 -8.12 2.02 6.41
C ALA A 57 -6.87 2.24 7.27
N LEU A 58 -6.23 1.16 7.73
CA LEU A 58 -4.99 1.23 8.51
C LEU A 58 -3.79 1.68 7.68
N SER A 59 -3.75 1.31 6.40
CA SER A 59 -2.76 1.83 5.45
C SER A 59 -2.85 3.35 5.35
N PHE A 60 -4.07 3.88 5.17
CA PHE A 60 -4.29 5.32 5.14
C PHE A 60 -3.99 5.97 6.48
N GLU A 61 -4.38 5.36 7.60
CA GLU A 61 -4.10 5.88 8.95
C GLU A 61 -2.60 6.06 9.19
N LEU A 62 -1.78 5.09 8.78
CA LEU A 62 -0.32 5.19 8.83
C LEU A 62 0.17 6.39 8.01
N LEU A 63 -0.28 6.54 6.77
CA LEU A 63 0.12 7.66 5.92
C LEU A 63 -0.35 9.01 6.46
N GLN A 64 -1.55 9.07 7.04
CA GLN A 64 -2.10 10.26 7.65
C GLN A 64 -1.25 10.69 8.87
N ARG A 65 -0.92 9.75 9.76
CA ARG A 65 -0.17 10.06 10.98
C ARG A 65 1.28 10.39 10.72
N CYS A 66 1.94 9.63 9.85
CA CYS A 66 3.37 9.79 9.58
C CYS A 66 3.66 10.94 8.60
N PHE A 67 2.77 11.17 7.63
CA PHE A 67 3.05 12.07 6.51
C PHE A 67 1.95 13.09 6.22
N ARG A 68 0.95 13.21 7.11
CA ARG A 68 -0.18 14.15 6.98
C ARG A 68 -0.96 13.98 5.68
N ALA A 69 -1.04 12.74 5.19
CA ALA A 69 -1.86 12.42 4.02
C ALA A 69 -3.33 12.80 4.25
N LYS A 70 -4.00 13.28 3.20
CA LYS A 70 -5.43 13.58 3.22
C LYS A 70 -6.13 12.76 2.14
N LEU A 71 -7.20 12.06 2.50
CA LEU A 71 -7.95 11.24 1.54
C LEU A 71 -8.61 12.16 0.50
N LEU A 72 -8.44 11.85 -0.78
CA LEU A 72 -9.08 12.55 -1.89
C LEU A 72 -10.23 11.72 -2.46
N LYS A 73 -9.97 10.44 -2.75
CA LYS A 73 -10.92 9.51 -3.37
C LYS A 73 -10.73 8.10 -2.82
N THR A 74 -11.81 7.35 -2.64
CA THR A 74 -11.77 5.90 -2.43
C THR A 74 -11.80 5.16 -3.77
N GLU A 75 -11.58 3.84 -3.76
CA GLU A 75 -11.57 2.98 -4.96
C GLU A 75 -12.73 3.27 -5.93
N MET A 76 -13.96 3.33 -5.41
CA MET A 76 -15.19 3.55 -6.18
C MET A 76 -15.39 4.99 -6.69
N GLU A 77 -14.60 5.94 -6.22
CA GLU A 77 -14.67 7.35 -6.62
C GLU A 77 -13.68 7.68 -7.76
N VAL A 78 -12.73 6.79 -8.03
CA VAL A 78 -11.78 6.91 -9.13
C VAL A 78 -12.44 6.39 -10.40
N SER A 79 -12.39 7.18 -11.46
CA SER A 79 -12.96 6.79 -12.75
C SER A 79 -11.91 6.17 -13.65
N TYR A 80 -12.25 5.04 -14.28
CA TYR A 80 -11.35 4.29 -15.17
C TYR A 80 -11.96 4.09 -16.56
N PHE A 81 -11.11 4.09 -17.59
CA PHE A 81 -11.47 3.70 -18.94
C PHE A 81 -10.28 3.00 -19.63
N PRO A 82 -10.48 1.84 -20.29
CA PRO A 82 -11.71 1.07 -20.38
C PRO A 82 -12.13 0.47 -19.03
N LEU A 83 -13.41 0.12 -18.92
CA LEU A 83 -13.98 -0.51 -17.71
C LEU A 83 -13.43 -1.94 -17.52
N GLY A 84 -13.34 -2.40 -16.27
CA GLY A 84 -12.97 -3.77 -15.91
C GLY A 84 -11.46 -4.05 -15.73
N GLY A 85 -10.63 -3.01 -15.67
CA GLY A 85 -9.19 -3.11 -15.40
C GLY A 85 -8.82 -3.09 -13.92
N SER A 86 -7.52 -3.14 -13.63
CA SER A 86 -6.97 -2.96 -12.28
C SER A 86 -7.33 -1.59 -11.71
N MET A 87 -7.73 -1.55 -10.43
CA MET A 87 -8.09 -0.34 -9.70
C MET A 87 -7.11 -0.10 -8.54
N THR A 88 -6.95 1.16 -8.15
CA THR A 88 -6.26 1.57 -6.92
C THR A 88 -7.24 1.63 -5.76
N ASP A 89 -6.79 1.30 -4.55
CA ASP A 89 -7.67 1.21 -3.39
C ASP A 89 -8.10 2.60 -2.89
N TYR A 90 -7.21 3.59 -2.98
CA TYR A 90 -7.55 5.00 -2.72
C TYR A 90 -6.53 5.97 -3.31
N VAL A 91 -6.92 7.24 -3.39
CA VAL A 91 -6.06 8.37 -3.75
C VAL A 91 -6.01 9.36 -2.60
N CYS A 92 -4.82 9.81 -2.25
CA CYS A 92 -4.60 10.79 -1.20
C CYS A 92 -3.69 11.94 -1.67
N SER A 93 -3.80 13.09 -1.00
CA SER A 93 -2.83 14.17 -1.15
C SER A 93 -1.77 14.07 -0.06
N MET A 94 -0.50 14.12 -0.42
CA MET A 94 0.62 14.10 0.51
C MET A 94 1.75 14.98 -0.05
N GLY A 95 2.25 15.92 0.75
CA GLY A 95 3.30 16.84 0.31
C GLY A 95 2.92 17.71 -0.91
N GLY A 96 1.62 17.99 -1.12
CA GLY A 96 1.15 18.73 -2.31
C GLY A 96 0.98 17.90 -3.57
N HIS A 97 1.27 16.59 -3.51
CA HIS A 97 1.12 15.66 -4.62
C HIS A 97 -0.13 14.78 -4.46
N SER A 98 -0.81 14.49 -5.56
CA SER A 98 -1.86 13.46 -5.63
C SER A 98 -1.18 12.09 -5.84
N ILE A 99 -1.47 11.14 -4.96
CA ILE A 99 -0.81 9.84 -4.88
C ILE A 99 -1.87 8.74 -4.84
N ALA A 100 -1.80 7.80 -5.78
CA ALA A 100 -2.60 6.60 -5.76
C ALA A 100 -1.94 5.52 -4.88
N VAL A 101 -2.73 4.85 -4.06
CA VAL A 101 -2.23 3.85 -3.12
C VAL A 101 -2.97 2.54 -3.35
N SER A 102 -2.19 1.50 -3.62
CA SER A 102 -2.66 0.12 -3.61
C SER A 102 -2.14 -0.62 -2.39
N VAL A 103 -2.99 -1.44 -1.77
CA VAL A 103 -2.72 -2.16 -0.54
C VAL A 103 -2.73 -3.67 -0.81
N THR A 104 -1.79 -4.37 -0.20
CA THR A 104 -1.72 -5.82 -0.27
C THR A 104 -1.10 -6.41 0.98
N ARG A 105 -1.29 -7.72 1.16
CA ARG A 105 -0.77 -8.49 2.29
C ARG A 105 0.27 -9.50 1.79
N ALA A 106 1.47 -9.46 2.36
CA ALA A 106 2.48 -10.50 2.21
C ALA A 106 2.26 -11.54 3.32
N MET A 107 1.41 -12.51 3.03
CA MET A 107 1.06 -13.62 3.92
C MET A 107 0.91 -14.91 3.13
N LYS A 108 1.16 -16.04 3.79
CA LYS A 108 0.96 -17.38 3.22
C LYS A 108 0.12 -18.21 4.18
N PHE A 109 -0.81 -18.99 3.65
CA PHE A 109 -1.71 -19.81 4.47
C PHE A 109 -0.99 -21.01 5.10
N LYS A 110 0.01 -21.58 4.41
CA LYS A 110 0.81 -22.71 4.88
C LYS A 110 2.29 -22.54 4.51
N GLY A 111 3.16 -22.83 5.47
CA GLY A 111 4.61 -22.74 5.31
C GLY A 111 5.13 -21.30 5.34
N ASP A 112 6.44 -21.17 5.21
CA ASP A 112 7.12 -19.88 5.25
C ASP A 112 6.89 -19.08 3.96
N TYR A 113 6.81 -17.76 4.12
CA TYR A 113 6.71 -16.81 3.01
C TYR A 113 8.09 -16.64 2.37
N SER A 114 8.25 -17.14 1.14
CA SER A 114 9.54 -17.17 0.43
C SER A 114 9.76 -15.95 -0.47
N GLU A 115 10.99 -15.81 -0.99
CA GLU A 115 11.29 -14.81 -2.03
C GLU A 115 10.51 -15.09 -3.34
N ASP A 116 10.20 -16.35 -3.66
CA ASP A 116 9.38 -16.70 -4.83
C ASP A 116 7.92 -16.25 -4.66
N ASP A 117 7.36 -16.41 -3.44
CA ASP A 117 6.03 -15.89 -3.11
C ASP A 117 6.01 -14.35 -3.23
N ALA A 118 7.07 -13.70 -2.75
CA ALA A 118 7.26 -12.25 -2.84
C ALA A 118 7.35 -11.77 -4.29
N GLU A 119 8.12 -12.46 -5.13
CA GLU A 119 8.25 -12.15 -6.55
C GLU A 119 6.91 -12.24 -7.27
N CYS A 120 6.15 -13.32 -7.04
CA CYS A 120 4.83 -13.49 -7.64
C CYS A 120 3.87 -12.38 -7.20
N LEU A 121 3.87 -12.04 -5.90
CA LEU A 121 3.04 -10.96 -5.36
C LEU A 121 3.41 -9.61 -5.98
N LEU A 122 4.69 -9.25 -5.98
CA LEU A 122 5.17 -7.96 -6.49
C LEU A 122 4.92 -7.82 -7.99
N ASN A 123 5.22 -8.84 -8.79
CA ASN A 123 4.96 -8.80 -10.23
C ASN A 123 3.48 -8.59 -10.53
N LYS A 124 2.58 -9.32 -9.84
CA LYS A 124 1.15 -9.16 -10.01
C LYS A 124 0.69 -7.76 -9.63
N LYS A 125 1.09 -7.29 -8.45
CA LYS A 125 0.60 -6.02 -7.89
C LYS A 125 1.18 -4.80 -8.60
N LEU A 126 2.47 -4.80 -8.92
CA LEU A 126 3.10 -3.69 -9.66
C LEU A 126 2.55 -3.56 -11.09
N LYS A 127 2.27 -4.69 -11.78
CA LYS A 127 1.57 -4.66 -13.07
C LYS A 127 0.18 -4.01 -12.95
N GLY A 128 -0.59 -4.38 -11.92
CA GLY A 128 -1.90 -3.80 -11.67
C GLY A 128 -1.84 -2.30 -11.34
N VAL A 129 -0.84 -1.88 -10.56
CA VAL A 129 -0.57 -0.48 -10.21
C VAL A 129 -0.29 0.34 -11.48
N VAL A 130 0.62 -0.11 -12.33
CA VAL A 130 0.91 0.54 -13.63
C VAL A 130 -0.34 0.61 -14.52
N GLN A 131 -1.10 -0.49 -14.63
CA GLN A 131 -2.31 -0.54 -15.43
C GLN A 131 -3.40 0.42 -14.90
N SER A 132 -3.58 0.48 -13.58
CA SER A 132 -4.57 1.37 -12.96
C SER A 132 -4.28 2.83 -13.27
N SER A 133 -3.00 3.21 -13.27
CA SER A 133 -2.56 4.56 -13.63
C SER A 133 -2.76 4.91 -15.10
N GLN A 134 -2.63 3.93 -15.99
CA GLN A 134 -2.89 4.13 -17.42
C GLN A 134 -4.39 4.30 -17.71
N ASN A 135 -5.22 3.54 -17.01
CA ASN A 135 -6.66 3.53 -17.23
C ASN A 135 -7.40 4.62 -16.45
N ALA A 136 -6.78 5.21 -15.43
CA ALA A 136 -7.41 6.26 -14.65
C ALA A 136 -7.63 7.54 -15.45
N LEU A 137 -8.86 8.05 -15.39
CA LEU A 137 -9.22 9.37 -15.88
C LEU A 137 -8.71 10.47 -14.93
N ASP A 138 -8.62 10.13 -13.65
CA ASP A 138 -7.94 10.94 -12.64
C ASP A 138 -6.43 10.98 -12.86
N LYS A 139 -5.79 12.10 -12.51
CA LYS A 139 -4.33 12.26 -12.59
C LYS A 139 -3.72 12.28 -11.20
N TRP A 140 -2.78 11.38 -10.98
CA TRP A 140 -1.86 11.39 -9.84
C TRP A 140 -0.43 11.41 -10.35
N SER A 141 0.46 12.04 -9.58
CA SER A 141 1.87 12.15 -9.95
C SER A 141 2.70 10.98 -9.43
N LYS A 142 2.13 10.14 -8.57
CA LYS A 142 2.85 9.08 -7.87
C LYS A 142 2.00 7.91 -7.45
N GLN A 143 2.65 6.78 -7.23
CA GLN A 143 2.04 5.53 -6.79
C GLN A 143 2.74 5.00 -5.53
N ILE A 144 1.95 4.43 -4.62
CA ILE A 144 2.45 3.64 -3.49
C ILE A 144 1.82 2.25 -3.58
N LEU A 145 2.65 1.21 -3.52
CA LEU A 145 2.21 -0.14 -3.21
C LEU A 145 2.54 -0.42 -1.75
N HIS A 146 1.54 -0.34 -0.88
CA HIS A 146 1.70 -0.65 0.54
C HIS A 146 1.51 -2.15 0.77
N VAL A 147 2.56 -2.81 1.24
CA VAL A 147 2.61 -4.23 1.56
C VAL A 147 2.64 -4.42 3.07
N TRP A 148 1.54 -4.92 3.65
CA TRP A 148 1.53 -5.40 5.02
C TRP A 148 2.24 -6.76 5.11
N ALA A 149 3.29 -6.86 5.91
CA ALA A 149 4.06 -8.08 6.12
C ALA A 149 3.79 -8.67 7.52
N THR A 150 3.52 -9.97 7.58
CA THR A 150 3.23 -10.66 8.86
C THR A 150 4.45 -10.80 9.77
N SER A 151 5.65 -10.64 9.24
CA SER A 151 6.91 -10.81 9.97
C SER A 151 8.05 -10.06 9.30
N ALA A 152 9.16 -9.92 10.01
CA ALA A 152 10.41 -9.41 9.43
C ALA A 152 10.91 -10.32 8.30
N THR A 153 10.75 -11.64 8.41
CA THR A 153 11.11 -12.60 7.36
C THR A 153 10.33 -12.33 6.07
N ALA A 154 9.02 -12.12 6.15
CA ALA A 154 8.20 -11.79 4.98
C ALA A 154 8.60 -10.44 4.37
N ALA A 155 8.88 -9.43 5.20
CA ALA A 155 9.34 -8.13 4.73
C ALA A 155 10.72 -8.22 4.02
N ASN A 156 11.65 -9.00 4.57
CA ASN A 156 12.95 -9.25 3.96
C ASN A 156 12.82 -10.00 2.62
N ALA A 157 11.90 -10.95 2.52
CA ALA A 157 11.61 -11.64 1.26
C ALA A 157 11.08 -10.69 0.19
N ILE A 158 10.21 -9.75 0.56
CA ILE A 158 9.72 -8.68 -0.34
C ILE A 158 10.88 -7.78 -0.80
N ASN A 159 11.76 -7.35 0.12
CA ASN A 159 12.93 -6.56 -0.22
C ASN A 159 13.87 -7.29 -1.19
N ALA A 160 14.20 -8.54 -0.89
CA ALA A 160 15.05 -9.37 -1.74
C ALA A 160 14.45 -9.51 -3.14
N ALA A 161 13.18 -9.91 -3.24
CA ALA A 161 12.50 -10.06 -4.52
C ALA A 161 12.42 -8.74 -5.31
N TYR A 162 12.16 -7.62 -4.64
CA TYR A 162 12.15 -6.30 -5.28
C TYR A 162 13.50 -5.97 -5.92
N HIS A 163 14.61 -6.20 -5.22
CA HIS A 163 15.93 -5.90 -5.74
C HIS A 163 16.38 -6.89 -6.82
N ASN A 164 16.20 -8.19 -6.58
CA ASN A 164 16.79 -9.24 -7.39
C ASN A 164 15.95 -9.61 -8.62
N ARG A 165 14.62 -9.47 -8.55
CA ARG A 165 13.70 -10.14 -9.50
C ARG A 165 12.70 -9.22 -10.17
N VAL A 166 12.34 -8.09 -9.55
CA VAL A 166 11.41 -7.13 -10.18
C VAL A 166 12.13 -6.28 -11.24
N PRO A 167 11.68 -6.32 -12.51
CA PRO A 167 12.30 -5.53 -13.59
C PRO A 167 12.06 -4.03 -13.40
N ALA A 168 13.01 -3.22 -13.88
CA ALA A 168 12.94 -1.75 -13.76
C ALA A 168 11.67 -1.15 -14.38
N THR A 169 11.14 -1.76 -15.44
CA THR A 169 9.89 -1.34 -16.10
C THR A 169 8.66 -1.43 -15.20
N LEU A 170 8.64 -2.34 -14.22
CA LEU A 170 7.56 -2.46 -13.24
C LEU A 170 7.77 -1.59 -12.01
N LYS A 171 9.01 -1.18 -11.71
CA LYS A 171 9.32 -0.29 -10.58
C LYS A 171 8.78 1.13 -10.83
N ALA A 172 8.87 1.61 -12.07
CA ALA A 172 8.33 2.90 -12.53
C ALA A 172 8.54 4.04 -11.50
N ASN A 173 7.52 4.88 -11.26
CA ASN A 173 7.51 5.86 -10.18
C ASN A 173 6.78 5.36 -8.91
N THR A 174 6.75 4.04 -8.71
CA THR A 174 6.03 3.41 -7.61
C THR A 174 6.96 3.24 -6.41
N VAL A 175 6.49 3.68 -5.24
CA VAL A 175 7.15 3.37 -3.97
C VAL A 175 6.51 2.14 -3.35
N VAL A 176 7.28 1.08 -3.15
CA VAL A 176 6.86 -0.09 -2.39
C VAL A 176 7.13 0.20 -0.91
N LEU A 177 6.05 0.45 -0.15
CA LEU A 177 6.13 0.63 1.30
C LEU A 177 5.85 -0.72 1.96
N VAL A 178 6.85 -1.32 2.59
CA VAL A 178 6.69 -2.59 3.31
C VAL A 178 6.54 -2.30 4.79
N THR A 179 5.42 -2.69 5.38
CA THR A 179 5.16 -2.44 6.80
C THR A 179 5.00 -3.75 7.54
N THR A 180 5.93 -4.05 8.44
CA THR A 180 5.86 -5.25 9.28
C THR A 180 4.88 -5.03 10.43
N ALA A 181 3.85 -5.87 10.51
CA ALA A 181 2.79 -5.78 11.52
C ALA A 181 2.66 -7.10 12.30
N ALA A 182 3.75 -7.53 12.93
CA ALA A 182 3.91 -8.88 13.48
C ALA A 182 2.88 -9.25 14.57
N VAL A 183 2.42 -8.27 15.34
CA VAL A 183 1.47 -8.47 16.46
C VAL A 183 0.04 -8.06 16.12
N SER A 184 -0.19 -7.53 14.92
CA SER A 184 -1.48 -6.99 14.49
C SER A 184 -2.19 -7.95 13.52
N HIS A 185 -2.49 -9.17 14.00
CA HIS A 185 -3.04 -10.24 13.17
C HIS A 185 -4.36 -9.88 12.47
N PHE A 186 -5.16 -8.97 13.05
CA PHE A 186 -6.42 -8.50 12.46
C PHE A 186 -6.24 -7.80 11.10
N ILE A 187 -5.04 -7.30 10.78
CA ILE A 187 -4.71 -6.76 9.45
C ILE A 187 -4.78 -7.85 8.38
N PHE A 188 -4.51 -9.10 8.77
CA PHE A 188 -4.39 -10.24 7.87
C PHE A 188 -5.64 -11.10 7.83
N THR A 189 -6.52 -10.98 8.83
CA THR A 189 -7.81 -11.66 8.83
C THR A 189 -8.81 -10.90 7.95
N ASN A 190 -9.51 -11.65 7.12
CA ASN A 190 -10.75 -11.15 6.55
C ASN A 190 -11.77 -11.13 7.70
N GLY A 191 -12.38 -9.96 7.96
CA GLY A 191 -13.49 -9.88 8.91
C GLY A 191 -14.62 -10.85 8.58
#